data_AF-X1S2Q0-F1
#
_entry.id   AF-X1S2Q0-F1
#
_cell.length_a   1.000
_cell.length_b   1.000
_cell.length_c   1.000
_cell.angle_alpha   90.00
_cell.angle_beta   90.00
_cell.angle_gamma   90.00
#
_symmetry.space_group_name_H-M   'P 1'
#
loop_
_entity.id
_entity.type
_entity.pdbx_description
1 polymer ?
#
loop_
_entity_poly.entity_id
_entity_poly.type
_entity_poly.pdbx_seq_one_letter_code
_entity_poly.pdbx_strand_id
1 'polypeptide(L)' 'MVDNIQGAYDATSYLVGLGHRRIGIINGPTSMTTGAGRLQGYCKALEEAKIPVDKNLLESYAEIFMKI' A
#
# COMPACT_ATOMS: atom_id res chain seq x y z
N MET A 1 -14.83 5.88 -12.35
CA MET A 1 -14.45 5.76 -10.93
C MET A 1 -13.44 4.63 -10.84
N VAL A 2 -12.33 4.79 -10.12
CA VAL A 2 -11.29 3.76 -9.99
C VAL A 2 -11.41 3.05 -8.64
N ASP A 3 -11.17 1.74 -8.60
CA ASP A 3 -11.08 0.97 -7.36
C ASP A 3 -9.62 0.92 -6.89
N ASN A 4 -9.30 1.75 -5.90
CA ASN A 4 -7.95 1.86 -5.37
C ASN A 4 -7.53 0.65 -4.52
N ILE A 5 -8.49 -0.09 -3.95
CA ILE A 5 -8.23 -1.28 -3.16
C ILE A 5 -7.84 -2.40 -4.11
N GLN A 6 -8.68 -2.67 -5.11
CA GLN A 6 -8.44 -3.76 -6.06
C GLN A 6 -7.16 -3.52 -6.85
N GLY A 7 -6.92 -2.30 -7.35
CA GLY A 7 -5.71 -2.00 -8.12
C GLY A 7 -4.41 -2.18 -7.32
N ALA A 8 -4.38 -1.79 -6.04
CA ALA A 8 -3.20 -1.97 -5.19
C ALA A 8 -3.02 -3.44 -4.75
N TYR A 9 -4.11 -4.16 -4.53
CA TYR A 9 -4.09 -5.59 -4.28
C TYR A 9 -3.50 -6.33 -5.48
N ASP A 10 -3.99 -6.10 -6.69
CA ASP A 10 -3.53 -6.77 -7.90
C ASP A 10 -2.04 -6.53 -8.16
N ALA A 11 -1.60 -5.28 -8.03
CA ALA A 11 -0.19 -4.93 -8.20
C ALA A 11 0.73 -5.62 -7.17
N THR A 12 0.32 -5.65 -5.90
CA THR A 12 1.10 -6.27 -4.82
C THR A 12 1.11 -7.79 -4.96
N SER A 13 -0.05 -8.41 -5.23
CA SER A 13 -0.20 -9.85 -5.46
C SER A 13 0.62 -10.32 -6.65
N TYR A 14 0.70 -9.52 -7.72
CA TYR A 14 1.56 -9.82 -8.87
C TYR A 14 3.04 -9.91 -8.46
N LEU A 15 3.55 -8.93 -7.71
CA LEU A 15 4.93 -8.94 -7.21
C LEU A 15 5.19 -10.13 -6.26
N VAL A 16 4.25 -10.44 -5.38
CA VAL A 16 4.31 -11.63 -4.52
C VAL A 16 4.39 -12.91 -5.35
N GLY A 17 3.58 -13.01 -6.41
CA GLY A 17 3.55 -14.14 -7.34
C GLY A 17 4.87 -14.34 -8.09
N LEU A 18 5.60 -13.27 -8.37
CA LEU A 18 6.96 -13.32 -8.93
C LEU A 18 8.04 -13.73 -7.90
N GLY A 19 7.68 -13.91 -6.62
CA GLY A 19 8.60 -14.31 -5.55
C GLY A 19 9.13 -13.16 -4.70
N HIS A 20 8.70 -11.91 -4.94
CA HIS A 20 9.10 -10.79 -4.10
C HIS A 20 8.48 -10.91 -2.71
N ARG A 21 9.27 -10.57 -1.67
CA ARG A 21 8.85 -10.65 -0.25
C ARG A 21 9.09 -9.37 0.53
N ARG A 22 10.00 -8.50 0.07
CA ARG A 22 10.17 -7.12 0.56
C ARG A 22 9.61 -6.18 -0.48
N ILE A 23 8.35 -5.80 -0.31
CA ILE A 23 7.62 -4.90 -1.21
C ILE A 23 7.32 -3.66 -0.40
N GLY A 24 7.67 -2.48 -0.91
CA GLY A 24 7.36 -1.21 -0.28
C GLY A 24 6.26 -0.46 -1.01
N ILE A 25 5.59 0.43 -0.29
CA ILE A 25 4.57 1.33 -0.83
C ILE A 25 4.94 2.77 -0.48
N ILE A 26 5.00 3.61 -1.51
CA ILE A 26 5.05 5.07 -1.37
C ILE A 26 3.63 5.57 -1.63
N ASN A 27 2.94 5.97 -0.56
CA ASN A 27 1.53 6.29 -0.58
C ASN A 27 1.27 7.79 -0.37
N GLY A 28 0.18 8.27 -0.94
CA GLY A 28 -0.36 9.60 -0.59
C GLY A 28 -1.01 9.60 0.79
N PRO A 29 -1.50 10.77 1.26
CA PRO A 29 -2.19 10.87 2.55
C PRO A 29 -3.33 9.85 2.69
N THR A 30 -3.35 9.12 3.80
CA THR A 30 -4.43 8.17 4.12
C THR A 30 -5.75 8.86 4.48
N SER A 31 -5.74 10.19 4.68
CA SER A 31 -6.95 11.02 4.79
C SER A 31 -7.73 11.12 3.48
N MET A 32 -7.09 10.83 2.33
CA MET A 32 -7.76 10.75 1.04
C MET A 32 -8.19 9.32 0.73
N THR A 33 -9.38 9.16 0.15
CA THR A 33 -9.94 7.84 -0.22
C THR A 33 -9.00 7.03 -1.11
N THR A 34 -8.27 7.69 -2.01
CA THR A 34 -7.24 7.08 -2.86
C THR A 34 -6.10 6.48 -2.05
N GLY A 35 -5.52 7.24 -1.10
CA GLY A 35 -4.41 6.79 -0.27
C GLY A 35 -4.84 5.68 0.69
N ALA A 36 -6.01 5.83 1.32
CA ALA A 36 -6.59 4.80 2.18
C ALA A 36 -6.79 3.47 1.42
N GLY A 37 -7.40 3.54 0.23
CA GLY A 37 -7.68 2.36 -0.59
C GLY A 37 -6.41 1.64 -1.04
N ARG A 38 -5.39 2.38 -1.49
CA ARG A 38 -4.11 1.80 -1.91
C ARG A 38 -3.38 1.08 -0.77
N LEU A 39 -3.34 1.71 0.40
CA LEU A 39 -2.74 1.10 1.59
C LEU A 39 -3.49 -0.18 1.99
N GLN A 40 -4.82 -0.17 1.93
CA GLN A 40 -5.63 -1.34 2.24
C GLN A 40 -5.37 -2.49 1.28
N GLY A 41 -5.35 -2.24 -0.05
CA GLY A 41 -5.08 -3.28 -1.04
C GLY A 41 -3.69 -3.90 -0.89
N TYR A 42 -2.67 -3.06 -0.66
CA TYR A 42 -1.31 -3.50 -0.36
C TYR A 42 -1.24 -4.39 0.89
N CYS A 43 -1.81 -3.94 2.01
CA CYS A 43 -1.80 -4.71 3.25
C CYS A 43 -2.51 -6.05 3.09
N LYS A 44 -3.66 -6.09 2.41
CA LYS A 44 -4.42 -7.31 2.15
C LYS A 44 -3.62 -8.35 1.36
N ALA A 45 -2.95 -7.93 0.29
CA ALA A 45 -2.14 -8.83 -0.53
C ALA A 45 -0.97 -9.45 0.26
N LEU A 46 -0.31 -8.65 1.12
CA LEU A 46 0.75 -9.14 1.99
C LEU A 46 0.23 -10.09 3.08
N GLU A 47 -0.91 -9.77 3.68
CA GLU A 47 -1.56 -10.61 4.69
C GLU A 47 -1.92 -12.00 4.15
N GLU A 48 -2.57 -12.08 2.99
CA GLU A 48 -2.93 -13.34 2.32
C GLU A 48 -1.68 -14.17 1.96
N ALA A 49 -0.58 -13.49 1.60
CA ALA A 49 0.71 -14.11 1.33
C ALA A 49 1.52 -14.46 2.60
N LYS A 50 1.01 -14.15 3.79
CA LYS A 50 1.70 -14.30 5.10
C LYS A 50 3.04 -13.55 5.17
N ILE A 51 3.12 -12.40 4.51
CA ILE A 51 4.27 -11.50 4.52
C ILE A 51 3.95 -10.37 5.51
N PRO A 52 4.77 -10.15 6.56
CA PRO A 52 4.54 -9.05 7.48
C PRO A 52 4.79 -7.70 6.78
N VAL A 53 3.96 -6.71 7.09
CA VAL A 53 4.21 -5.32 6.66
C VAL A 53 5.42 -4.78 7.42
N ASP A 54 6.51 -4.50 6.69
CA ASP A 54 7.67 -3.79 7.24
C ASP A 54 7.38 -2.29 7.26
N LYS A 55 7.34 -1.70 8.46
CA LYS A 55 7.09 -0.27 8.64
C LYS A 55 8.16 0.61 7.99
N ASN A 56 9.37 0.09 7.78
CA ASN A 56 10.44 0.82 7.07
C ASN A 56 10.24 0.84 5.54
N LEU A 57 9.28 0.06 5.03
CA LEU A 57 8.91 0.01 3.62
C LEU A 57 7.55 0.68 3.34
N LEU A 58 6.97 1.33 4.35
CA LEU A 58 5.74 2.10 4.25
C LEU A 58 6.09 3.57 4.42
N GLU A 59 6.04 4.32 3.33
CA GLU A 59 6.13 5.78 3.36
C GLU A 59 4.78 6.37 2.99
N SER A 60 4.25 7.25 3.83
CA SER A 60 2.99 7.96 3.58
C SER A 60 3.18 9.44 3.87
N TYR A 61 3.07 10.28 2.84
CA TYR A 61 3.14 11.74 2.98
C TYR A 61 1.83 12.29 3.54
N ALA A 62 1.51 12.01 4.80
CA ALA A 62 0.35 12.59 5.48
C ALA A 62 0.66 13.92 6.19
N GLU A 63 1.93 14.16 6.56
CA GLU A 63 2.27 15.24 7.51
C GLU A 63 2.93 16.48 6.89
N ILE A 64 3.31 16.45 5.61
CA ILE A 64 4.12 17.53 5.02
C ILE A 64 3.30 18.79 4.74
N PHE A 65 1.99 18.69 4.51
CA PHE A 65 1.14 19.82 4.13
C PHE A 65 0.40 20.52 5.29
N MET A 66 0.59 20.08 6.54
CA MET A 66 -0.03 20.68 7.73
C MET A 66 0.98 21.39 8.67
N LYS A 67 2.26 21.45 8.28
CA LYS A 67 3.28 22.25 8.98
C LYS A 67 3.56 23.54 8.20
N ILE A 68 2.66 24.52 8.33
CA ILE A 68 2.95 25.94 8.07
C ILE A 68 2.27 26.76 9.15
#